data_AF-A0A8T4U8A4-F1
#
_entry.id   AF-A0A8T4U8A4-F1
#
_cell.length_a   1.000
_cell.length_b   1.000
_cell.length_c   1.000
_cell.angle_alpha   90.00
_cell.angle_beta   90.00
_cell.angle_gamma   90.00
#
_symmetry.space_group_name_H-M   'P 1'
#
loop_
_entity.id
_entity.type
_entity.pdbx_description
1 polymer ?
#
loop_
_entity_poly.entity_id
_entity_poly.type
_entity_poly.pdbx_seq_one_letter_code
_entity_poly.pdbx_strand_id
1 'polypeptide(L)' 'MTTMTLAVPNELKHKLDEFPEMNWSEIARQAFMQKIRDLEFLKKFKENSTMTEEDALKLGAELNKKLAKKYR' A
#
# COMPACT_ATOMS: atom_id res chain seq x y z
N MET A 1 -24.47 -1.11 11.93
CA MET A 1 -23.02 -1.39 12.08
C MET A 1 -22.83 -2.89 12.03
N THR A 2 -21.77 -3.36 11.36
CA THR A 2 -21.43 -4.79 11.28
C THR A 2 -20.18 -5.03 12.11
N THR A 3 -20.20 -6.10 12.91
CA THR A 3 -19.06 -6.48 13.76
C THR A 3 -18.13 -7.41 13.00
N MET A 4 -16.83 -7.18 13.13
CA MET A 4 -15.77 -8.03 12.59
C MET A 4 -14.83 -8.40 13.73
N THR A 5 -14.54 -9.70 13.86
CA THR A 5 -13.55 -10.22 14.82
C THR A 5 -12.26 -10.53 14.07
N LEU A 6 -11.14 -10.04 14.57
CA LEU A 6 -9.82 -10.23 13.97
C LEU A 6 -8.90 -10.94 14.95
N ALA A 7 -8.18 -11.96 14.47
CA ALA A 7 -7.06 -12.53 15.19
C ALA A 7 -5.82 -11.65 14.96
N VAL A 8 -5.13 -11.30 16.04
CA VAL A 8 -3.87 -10.55 16.00
C VAL A 8 -2.81 -11.30 16.80
N PRO A 9 -1.51 -11.14 16.49
CA PRO A 9 -0.45 -11.68 17.33
C PRO A 9 -0.55 -11.18 18.77
N ASN A 10 -0.25 -12.04 19.74
CA ASN A 10 -0.33 -11.71 21.16
C ASN A 10 0.50 -10.46 21.51
N GLU A 11 1.70 -10.33 20.94
CA GLU A 11 2.55 -9.16 21.13
C GLU A 11 1.87 -7.86 20.71
N LEU A 12 1.15 -7.86 19.58
CA LEU A 12 0.40 -6.69 19.13
C LEU A 12 -0.74 -6.38 20.10
N LYS A 13 -1.48 -7.40 20.53
CA LYS A 13 -2.57 -7.22 21.50
C LYS A 13 -2.07 -6.57 22.80
N HIS A 14 -0.94 -7.04 23.34
CA HIS A 14 -0.32 -6.44 24.52
C HIS A 14 0.02 -4.96 24.31
N LYS A 15 0.64 -4.59 23.18
CA LYS A 15 0.94 -3.19 22.86
C LYS A 15 -0.31 -2.32 22.71
N LEU A 16 -1.40 -2.85 22.16
CA LEU A 16 -2.66 -2.11 22.06
C LEU A 16 -3.27 -1.86 23.44
N ASP A 17 -3.17 -2.84 24.34
CA ASP A 17 -3.70 -2.76 25.71
C ASP A 17 -2.92 -1.79 26.62
N GLU A 18 -1.66 -1.48 26.28
CA GLU A 18 -0.87 -0.43 26.94
C GLU A 18 -1.42 0.99 26.72
N PHE A 19 -2.25 1.20 25.69
CA PHE A 19 -2.85 2.50 25.37
C PHE A 19 -4.39 2.42 25.36
N PRO A 20 -5.03 2.24 26.53
CA PRO A 20 -6.48 2.08 26.65
C PRO A 20 -7.29 3.34 26.29
N GLU A 21 -6.66 4.51 26.27
CA GLU A 21 -7.25 5.79 25.88
C GLU A 21 -7.54 5.88 24.37
N MET A 22 -6.93 5.00 23.58
CA MET A 22 -7.03 5.02 22.12
C MET A 22 -8.26 4.26 21.62
N ASN A 23 -9.00 4.86 20.68
CA ASN A 23 -10.10 4.17 19.99
C ASN A 23 -9.55 3.32 18.83
N TRP A 24 -9.02 2.13 19.15
CA TRP A 24 -8.44 1.22 18.17
C TRP A 24 -9.42 0.79 17.07
N SER A 25 -10.72 0.73 17.36
CA SER A 25 -11.73 0.44 16.33
C SER A 25 -11.89 1.55 15.29
N GLU A 26 -11.75 2.82 15.67
CA GLU A 26 -11.72 3.94 14.72
C GLU A 26 -10.46 3.90 13.87
N ILE A 27 -9.29 3.70 14.51
CA ILE A 27 -8.00 3.64 13.82
C ILE A 27 -8.00 2.52 12.78
N ALA A 28 -8.49 1.33 13.16
CA ALA A 28 -8.62 0.21 12.25
C ALA A 28 -9.55 0.54 11.06
N ARG A 29 -10.71 1.18 11.32
CA ARG A 29 -11.63 1.60 10.26
C ARG A 29 -10.98 2.56 9.27
N GLN A 30 -10.26 3.57 9.76
CA GLN A 30 -9.54 4.51 8.90
C GLN A 30 -8.45 3.83 8.08
N ALA A 31 -7.67 2.95 8.70
CA ALA A 31 -6.62 2.17 8.02
C ALA A 31 -7.21 1.27 6.92
N PHE A 32 -8.33 0.59 7.17
CA PHE A 32 -9.00 -0.22 6.16
C PHE A 32 -9.55 0.61 5.01
N MET A 33 -10.22 1.74 5.30
CA MET A 33 -10.71 2.63 4.24
C MET A 33 -9.57 3.16 3.37
N GLN A 34 -8.45 3.56 3.98
CA GLN A 34 -7.29 4.01 3.22
C GLN A 34 -6.73 2.87 2.35
N LYS A 35 -6.54 1.68 2.92
CA LYS A 35 -5.97 0.55 2.19
C LYS A 35 -6.86 0.12 1.02
N ILE A 36 -8.18 0.14 1.19
CA ILE A 36 -9.13 -0.14 0.12
C ILE A 36 -8.99 0.90 -1.00
N ARG A 37 -8.94 2.20 -0.66
CA ARG A 37 -8.73 3.27 -1.67
C ARG A 37 -7.45 3.06 -2.46
N ASP A 38 -6.35 2.72 -1.79
CA ASP A 38 -5.06 2.47 -2.45
C ASP A 38 -5.15 1.27 -3.40
N LEU A 39 -5.80 0.19 -2.97
CA LEU A 39 -5.98 -1.02 -3.78
C LEU A 39 -6.90 -0.78 -4.99
N GLU A 40 -7.98 -0.02 -4.81
CA GLU A 40 -8.87 0.38 -5.90
C GLU A 40 -8.16 1.28 -6.91
N PHE A 41 -7.35 2.23 -6.44
CA PHE A 41 -6.52 3.06 -7.31
C PHE A 41 -5.55 2.21 -8.12
N LEU A 42 -4.82 1.30 -7.47
CA LEU A 42 -3.89 0.39 -8.15
C LEU A 42 -4.60 -0.50 -9.17
N LYS A 43 -5.81 -0.99 -8.83
CA LYS A 43 -6.60 -1.80 -9.75
C LYS A 43 -6.99 -1.01 -10.99
N LYS A 44 -7.54 0.20 -10.82
CA LYS A 44 -7.91 1.10 -11.93
C LYS A 44 -6.70 1.52 -12.77
N PHE A 45 -5.58 1.81 -12.10
CA PHE A 45 -4.32 2.17 -12.77
C PHE A 45 -3.80 1.03 -13.66
N LYS A 46 -3.96 -0.23 -13.23
CA LYS A 46 -3.54 -1.42 -13.99
C LYS A 46 -4.57 -1.90 -15.02
N GLU A 47 -5.85 -1.56 -14.87
CA GLU A 47 -6.97 -2.12 -15.66
C GLU A 47 -6.78 -1.99 -17.18
N ASN A 48 -6.16 -0.90 -17.64
CA ASN A 48 -5.89 -0.65 -19.06
C ASN A 48 -4.39 -0.75 -19.41
N SER A 49 -3.57 -1.26 -18.50
CA SER A 49 -2.13 -1.36 -18.73
C SER A 49 -1.80 -2.66 -19.46
N THR A 50 -1.19 -2.55 -20.63
CA THR A 50 -0.56 -3.68 -21.33
C THR A 50 0.93 -3.82 -21.00
N MET A 51 1.45 -2.97 -20.11
CA MET A 51 2.87 -2.89 -19.78
C MET A 51 3.31 -4.16 -19.04
N THR A 52 4.29 -4.86 -19.62
CA THR A 52 4.90 -6.02 -18.98
C THR A 52 6.07 -5.62 -18.09
N GLU A 53 6.56 -6.56 -17.27
CA GLU A 53 7.77 -6.36 -16.48
C GLU A 53 9.00 -6.08 -17.36
N GLU A 54 9.13 -6.78 -18.48
CA GLU A 54 10.22 -6.54 -19.43
C GLU A 54 10.17 -5.13 -20.01
N ASP A 55 8.98 -4.63 -20.33
CA ASP A 55 8.81 -3.28 -20.85
C ASP A 55 9.27 -2.24 -19.82
N ALA A 56 8.90 -2.43 -18.55
CA ALA A 56 9.33 -1.56 -17.46
C ALA A 56 10.85 -1.55 -17.28
N LEU A 57 11.50 -2.73 -17.34
CA LEU A 57 12.96 -2.86 -17.25
C LEU A 57 13.67 -2.18 -18.42
N LYS A 58 13.18 -2.37 -19.65
CA LYS A 58 13.72 -1.71 -20.85
C LYS A 58 13.61 -0.18 -20.74
N LEU A 59 12.45 0.32 -20.34
CA LEU A 59 12.19 1.75 -20.15
C LEU A 59 13.13 2.36 -19.09
N GLY A 60 13.32 1.67 -17.97
CA GLY A 60 14.25 2.10 -16.91
C GLY A 60 15.71 2.17 -17.39
N ALA A 61 16.16 1.16 -18.13
CA ALA A 61 17.51 1.14 -18.69
C ALA A 61 17.74 2.26 -19.71
N GLU A 62 16.76 2.54 -20.57
CA GLU A 62 16.81 3.65 -21.53
C GLU A 62 16.83 5.02 -20.84
N LEU A 63 16.00 5.20 -19.81
CA LEU A 63 15.94 6.43 -19.02
C LEU A 63 17.30 6.71 -18.38
N ASN A 64 17.92 5.71 -17.74
CA ASN A 64 19.24 5.82 -17.13
C ASN A 64 20.32 6.21 -18.14
N LYS A 65 20.31 5.61 -19.35
CA LYS A 65 21.23 5.98 -20.43
C LYS A 65 21.04 7.44 -20.87
N LYS A 66 19.80 7.91 -20.99
CA LYS A 66 19.49 9.31 -21.37
C LYS A 66 19.92 10.29 -20.29
N LEU A 67 19.62 10.00 -19.01
CA LEU A 67 20.04 10.83 -17.87
C LEU A 67 21.57 10.90 -17.77
N ALA A 68 22.26 9.77 -17.88
CA ALA A 68 23.72 9.73 -17.86
C ALA A 68 24.36 10.51 -19.00
N LYS A 69 23.71 10.62 -20.17
CA LYS A 69 24.17 11.48 -21.28
C LYS A 69 23.90 12.97 -21.06
N LYS A 70 22.84 13.32 -20.34
CA LYS A 70 22.44 14.71 -20.08
C LYS A 70 23.22 15.35 -18.93
N TYR A 71 23.60 14.55 -17.93
CA TYR A 71 24.27 15.00 -16.71
C TYR A 71 25.73 14.53 -16.60
N ARG A 72 26.33 14.10 -17.72
CA ARG A 72 27.79 14.00 -17.88
C ARG A 72 28.30 15.24 -18.56
#